data_AF-Q497K8-F1
#
_entry.id   AF-Q497K8-F1
#
_cell.length_a   1.000
_cell.length_b   1.000
_cell.length_c   1.000
_cell.angle_alpha   90.00
_cell.angle_beta   90.00
_cell.angle_gamma   90.00
#
_symmetry.space_group_name_H-M   'P 1'
#
loop_
_entity.id
_entity.type
_entity.pdbx_description
1 polymer ?
#
loop_
_entity_poly.entity_id
_entity_poly.type
_entity_poly.pdbx_seq_one_letter_code
_entity_poly.pdbx_strand_id
1 'polypeptide(L)'
;MEPPSALPPMCVPWQGLLFTASLLTIWNIPTSAKPTIESVPPAVLEGKNVLLLAHNLPDNLLAYHWFKGKRPIDNDLIIIMSP
;
A
#
# COMPACT_ATOMS: atom_id res chain seq x y z
N MET A 1 -14.68 47.97 39.36
CA MET A 1 -14.34 47.61 37.97
C MET A 1 -13.57 46.31 38.04
N GLU A 2 -14.23 45.19 37.79
CA GLU A 2 -13.63 43.86 37.82
C GLU A 2 -13.51 43.38 36.37
N PRO A 3 -12.33 42.94 35.88
CA PRO A 3 -12.22 42.41 34.54
C PRO A 3 -12.76 40.97 34.51
N PRO A 4 -13.38 40.54 33.40
CA PRO A 4 -13.98 39.21 33.31
C PRO A 4 -12.90 38.13 33.32
N SER A 5 -13.11 37.09 34.14
CA SER A 5 -12.34 35.85 34.12
C SER A 5 -12.38 35.22 32.72
N ALA A 6 -11.35 35.48 31.93
CA ALA A 6 -11.14 34.80 30.67
C ALA A 6 -10.64 33.39 30.96
N LEU A 7 -11.41 32.37 30.58
CA LEU A 7 -10.93 31.00 30.49
C LEU A 7 -9.71 30.95 29.56
N PRO A 8 -8.64 30.22 29.90
CA PRO A 8 -7.48 30.14 29.04
C PRO A 8 -7.90 29.51 27.69
N PRO A 9 -7.45 30.06 26.55
CA PRO A 9 -7.70 29.43 25.27
C PRO A 9 -7.12 28.02 25.33
N MET A 10 -7.97 27.01 25.09
CA MET A 10 -7.55 25.63 24.90
C MET A 10 -6.69 25.57 23.64
N CYS A 11 -5.43 25.98 23.77
CA CYS A 11 -4.40 25.79 22.77
C CYS A 11 -4.01 24.32 22.88
N VAL A 12 -4.78 23.45 22.22
CA VAL A 12 -4.38 22.05 22.06
C VAL A 12 -3.02 22.11 21.35
N PRO A 13 -1.92 21.66 21.97
CA PRO A 13 -0.62 21.76 21.34
C PRO A 13 -0.69 20.93 20.06
N TRP A 14 -0.65 21.60 18.91
CA TRP A 14 -0.77 20.96 17.60
C TRP A 14 0.26 19.83 17.45
N GLN A 15 1.42 19.94 18.09
CA GLN A 15 2.42 18.88 18.17
C GLN A 15 1.86 17.59 18.77
N GLY A 16 1.07 17.65 19.84
CA GLY A 16 0.45 16.47 20.45
C GLY A 16 -0.64 15.87 19.57
N LEU A 17 -1.44 16.72 18.93
CA LEU A 17 -2.45 16.27 17.96
C LEU A 17 -1.80 15.63 16.71
N LEU A 18 -0.74 16.24 16.18
CA LEU A 18 0.01 15.70 15.04
C LEU A 18 0.73 14.40 15.39
N PHE A 19 1.28 14.31 16.61
CA PHE A 19 1.93 13.10 17.10
C PHE A 19 0.94 11.94 17.24
N THR A 20 -0.24 12.21 17.82
CA THR A 20 -1.31 11.23 17.94
C THR A 20 -1.89 10.84 16.59
N ALA A 21 -2.07 11.79 15.67
CA ALA A 21 -2.47 11.50 14.29
C ALA A 21 -1.44 10.63 13.56
N SER A 22 -0.14 10.90 13.72
CA SER A 22 0.95 10.10 13.15
C SER A 22 0.95 8.67 13.69
N LEU A 23 0.83 8.50 15.01
CA LEU A 23 0.67 7.19 15.65
C LEU A 23 -0.56 6.44 15.14
N LEU A 24 -1.69 7.14 14.97
CA LEU A 24 -2.89 6.55 14.38
C LEU A 24 -2.64 6.10 12.95
N THR A 25 -1.94 6.87 12.13
CA THR A 25 -1.65 6.46 10.74
C THR A 25 -0.77 5.22 10.68
N ILE A 26 0.23 5.09 11.57
CA ILE A 26 1.11 3.91 11.65
C ILE A 26 0.31 2.68 12.09
N TRP A 27 -0.56 2.83 13.10
CA TRP A 27 -1.39 1.74 13.60
C TRP A 27 -2.45 1.29 12.59
N ASN A 28 -2.90 2.19 11.72
CA ASN A 28 -3.89 1.91 10.68
C ASN A 28 -3.26 1.59 9.32
N ILE A 29 -1.95 1.41 9.20
CA ILE A 29 -1.35 0.91 7.96
C ILE A 29 -1.96 -0.48 7.72
N PRO A 30 -2.79 -0.66 6.68
CA PRO A 30 -3.29 -1.97 6.36
C PRO A 30 -2.05 -2.81 6.06
N THR A 31 -1.86 -3.90 6.79
CA THR A 31 -0.91 -4.93 6.41
C THR A 31 -1.53 -5.68 5.22
N SER A 32 -1.73 -4.97 4.11
CA SER A 32 -2.13 -5.57 2.85
C SER A 32 -0.98 -6.45 2.45
N ALA A 33 -1.22 -7.75 2.36
CA ALA A 33 -0.20 -8.69 1.91
C ALA A 33 0.34 -8.20 0.55
N LYS A 34 1.68 -8.21 0.40
CA LYS A 34 2.31 -7.76 -0.85
C LYS A 34 1.78 -8.61 -2.00
N PRO A 35 1.32 -8.02 -3.11
CA PRO A 35 0.93 -8.79 -4.28
C PRO A 35 2.10 -9.65 -4.76
N THR A 36 1.85 -10.92 -4.99
CA THR A 36 2.88 -11.88 -5.43
C THR A 36 2.42 -12.65 -6.66
N ILE A 37 3.37 -13.03 -7.53
CA ILE A 37 3.11 -13.86 -8.71
C ILE A 37 3.91 -15.15 -8.57
N GLU A 38 3.24 -16.29 -8.69
CA GLU A 38 3.83 -17.62 -8.67
C GLU A 38 3.63 -18.33 -10.01
N SER A 39 4.61 -19.12 -10.45
CA SER A 39 4.50 -19.98 -11.62
C SER A 39 4.16 -21.43 -11.23
N VAL A 40 3.15 -22.00 -11.89
CA VAL A 40 2.72 -23.39 -11.68
C VAL A 40 2.64 -24.13 -13.02
N PRO A 41 3.47 -25.16 -13.25
CA PRO A 41 4.58 -25.58 -12.39
C PRO A 41 5.75 -24.56 -12.41
N PRO A 42 6.63 -24.54 -11.38
CA PRO A 42 7.70 -23.55 -11.26
C PRO A 42 8.67 -23.53 -12.45
N ALA A 43 8.87 -24.70 -13.06
CA ALA A 43 9.66 -24.89 -14.26
C ALA A 43 8.92 -25.83 -15.22
N VAL A 44 9.04 -25.55 -16.51
CA VAL A 44 8.40 -26.34 -17.55
C VAL A 44 9.38 -26.58 -18.70
N LEU A 45 9.28 -27.75 -19.33
CA LEU A 45 10.04 -28.07 -20.54
C LEU A 45 9.59 -27.20 -21.72
N GLU A 46 10.47 -27.04 -22.68
CA GLU A 46 10.17 -26.33 -23.93
C GLU A 46 8.92 -26.94 -24.61
N GLY A 47 8.06 -26.07 -25.14
CA GLY A 47 6.81 -26.45 -25.80
C GLY A 47 5.64 -26.76 -24.85
N LYS A 48 5.81 -26.59 -23.54
CA LYS A 48 4.74 -26.76 -22.54
C LYS A 48 4.29 -25.42 -21.94
N ASN A 49 3.13 -25.44 -21.29
CA ASN A 49 2.49 -24.26 -20.71
C ASN A 49 2.82 -24.12 -19.22
N VAL A 50 2.88 -22.86 -18.75
CA VAL A 50 2.95 -22.49 -17.34
C VAL A 50 1.75 -21.60 -17.01
N LEU A 51 1.16 -21.78 -15.84
CA LEU A 51 0.17 -20.86 -15.28
C LEU A 51 0.88 -19.86 -14.37
N LEU A 52 0.55 -18.57 -14.49
CA LEU A 52 1.00 -17.55 -13.54
C LEU A 52 -0.18 -17.18 -12.63
N LEU A 53 -0.04 -17.49 -11.34
CA LEU A 53 -1.04 -17.21 -10.31
C LEU A 53 -0.64 -15.93 -9.58
N ALA A 54 -1.56 -14.99 -9.50
CA ALA A 54 -1.37 -13.76 -8.74
C ALA A 54 -2.14 -13.84 -7.41
N HIS A 55 -1.45 -13.57 -6.31
CA HIS A 55 -1.98 -13.62 -4.95
C HIS A 55 -1.92 -12.24 -4.31
N ASN A 56 -2.77 -12.03 -3.29
CA ASN A 56 -2.80 -10.80 -2.49
C ASN A 56 -2.97 -9.53 -3.34
N LEU A 57 -3.73 -9.66 -4.42
CA LEU A 57 -4.07 -8.55 -5.28
C LEU A 57 -5.12 -7.65 -4.60
N PRO A 58 -5.06 -6.33 -4.78
CA PRO A 58 -6.08 -5.45 -4.24
C PRO A 58 -7.43 -5.70 -4.94
N ASP A 59 -8.54 -5.55 -4.21
CA ASP A 59 -9.88 -5.87 -4.73
C ASP A 59 -10.34 -4.91 -5.85
N ASN A 60 -9.74 -3.72 -5.96
CA ASN A 60 -10.17 -2.64 -6.84
C ASN A 60 -9.36 -2.56 -8.16
N LEU A 61 -8.95 -3.70 -8.70
CA LEU A 61 -8.18 -3.73 -9.96
C LEU A 61 -9.06 -3.45 -11.18
N LEU A 62 -8.62 -2.51 -12.02
CA LEU A 62 -9.31 -2.14 -13.26
C LEU A 62 -8.94 -3.05 -14.45
N ALA A 63 -7.67 -3.50 -14.50
CA ALA A 63 -7.16 -4.32 -15.58
C ALA A 63 -5.88 -5.07 -15.17
N TYR A 64 -5.57 -6.13 -15.92
CA TYR A 64 -4.30 -6.87 -15.84
C TYR A 64 -3.52 -6.69 -17.14
N HIS A 65 -2.22 -6.40 -17.01
CA HIS A 65 -1.31 -6.28 -18.14
C HIS A 65 -0.10 -7.18 -17.94
N TRP A 66 0.24 -7.96 -18.97
CA TRP A 66 1.39 -8.86 -18.95
C TRP A 66 2.49 -8.33 -19.86
N PHE A 67 3.71 -8.29 -19.33
CA PHE A 67 4.89 -7.86 -20.08
C PHE A 67 5.96 -8.94 -20.00
N LYS A 68 6.54 -9.28 -21.16
CA LYS A 68 7.74 -10.12 -21.20
C LYS A 68 8.95 -9.24 -20.90
N GLY A 69 9.50 -9.33 -19.69
CA GLY A 69 10.71 -8.60 -19.31
C GLY A 69 11.92 -9.03 -20.16
N LYS A 70 12.66 -8.08 -20.73
CA LYS A 70 14.00 -8.33 -21.30
C LYS A 70 15.12 -8.21 -20.26
N ARG A 71 14.81 -7.69 -19.06
CA ARG A 71 15.72 -7.46 -17.94
C ARG A 71 14.93 -7.69 -16.65
N PRO A 72 15.55 -8.09 -15.51
CA PRO A 72 14.89 -8.07 -14.22
C PRO A 72 14.44 -6.63 -14.01
N ILE A 73 13.13 -6.39 -14.09
CA ILE A 73 12.56 -5.16 -13.59
C ILE A 73 12.78 -5.29 -12.09
N ASP A 74 13.51 -4.35 -11.51
CA ASP A 74 13.76 -4.32 -10.08
C ASP A 74 12.44 -4.53 -9.32
N ASN A 75 12.49 -5.32 -8.26
CA ASN A 75 11.39 -6.17 -7.75
C ASN A 75 10.21 -5.39 -7.12
N ASP A 76 10.06 -4.12 -7.44
CA ASP A 76 9.11 -3.19 -6.82
C ASP A 76 8.15 -2.51 -7.81
N LEU A 77 8.23 -2.78 -9.12
CA LEU A 77 7.32 -2.15 -10.07
C LEU A 77 6.32 -3.15 -10.68
N ILE A 78 5.37 -3.61 -9.86
CA ILE A 78 4.06 -3.98 -10.37
C ILE A 78 3.35 -2.65 -10.67
N ILE A 79 3.37 -2.21 -11.93
CA ILE A 79 2.59 -1.04 -12.34
C ILE A 79 1.10 -1.42 -12.26
N ILE A 80 0.50 -1.18 -11.10
CA ILE A 80 -0.95 -1.08 -10.97
C ILE A 80 -1.27 0.37 -11.32
N MET A 81 -1.71 0.60 -12.56
CA MET A 81 -2.12 1.92 -13.01
C MET A 81 -3.44 2.29 -12.32
N SER A 82 -3.38 3.14 -11.30
CA SER A 82 -4.54 3.89 -10.79
C SER A 82 -4.62 5.22 -11.55
N PRO A 83 -5.83 5.73 -11.89
CA PRO A 83 -6.01 6.97 -12.67
C PRO A 83 -5.43 8.22 -12.00
#